data_AF-B7PWQ6-F1
#
_entry.id   AF-B7PWQ6-F1
#
_cell.length_a   1.000
_cell.length_b   1.000
_cell.length_c   1.000
_cell.angle_alpha   90.00
_cell.angle_beta   90.00
_cell.angle_gamma   90.00
#
_symmetry.space_group_name_H-M   'P 1'
#
loop_
_entity.id
_entity.type
_entity.pdbx_description
1 polymer ?
#
loop_
_entity_poly.entity_id
_entity_poly.type
_entity_poly.pdbx_seq_one_letter_code
_entity_poly.pdbx_strand_id
1 'polypeptide(L)' 'MFVTLEVGRKLDCNRTLALSREHSRASVTSPGYPSAYPNSQRCVVELQAPPGFRIELRFSDFSLEDHPR' A
#
# COMPACT_ATOMS: atom_id res chain seq x y z
N MET A 1 -1.87 -7.77 3.66
CA MET A 1 -2.40 -6.86 2.63
C MET A 1 -1.41 -6.82 1.48
N PHE A 2 -1.77 -7.34 0.30
CA PHE A 2 -0.85 -7.36 -0.86
C PHE A 2 -1.20 -6.32 -1.91
N VAL A 3 -0.25 -5.42 -2.20
CA VAL A 3 -0.22 -4.58 -3.40
C VAL A 3 1.34 -4.30 -3.64
N THR A 4 1.97 -4.34 -4.83
CA THR A 4 3.47 -4.30 -5.09
C THR A 4 4.21 -3.00 -5.58
N LEU A 5 5.22 -2.48 -4.87
CA LEU A 5 6.17 -1.47 -5.40
C LEU A 5 7.57 -1.66 -4.80
N GLU A 6 8.62 -1.72 -5.62
CA GLU A 6 10.02 -1.69 -5.16
C GLU A 6 10.61 -0.27 -5.20
N VAL A 7 11.39 0.10 -4.17
CA VAL A 7 12.82 0.51 -4.24
C VAL A 7 13.36 0.42 -2.80
N GLY A 8 14.51 -0.22 -2.61
CA GLY A 8 15.04 -0.68 -1.33
C GLY A 8 15.52 0.38 -0.32
N ARG A 9 15.41 -0.04 0.96
CA ARG A 9 15.88 0.46 2.29
C ARG A 9 15.69 1.94 2.65
N LYS A 10 14.67 2.20 3.49
CA LYS A 10 14.79 2.40 4.96
C LYS A 10 13.42 2.71 5.57
N LEU A 11 13.12 2.08 6.72
CA LEU A 11 12.17 2.36 7.84
C LEU A 11 10.83 3.11 7.66
N ASP A 12 10.57 3.79 6.55
CA ASP A 12 9.39 4.61 6.32
C ASP A 12 8.60 4.04 5.14
N CYS A 13 7.52 3.33 5.47
CA CYS A 13 6.54 2.84 4.50
C CYS A 13 5.57 3.91 4.01
N ASN A 14 5.74 5.16 4.46
CA ASN A 14 4.92 6.28 4.04
C ASN A 14 5.25 6.66 2.59
N ARG A 15 4.25 6.64 1.70
CA ARG A 15 4.45 6.95 0.28
C ARG A 15 3.29 7.75 -0.29
N THR A 16 3.57 8.57 -1.31
CA THR A 16 2.55 9.17 -2.16
C THR A 16 2.66 8.58 -3.56
N LEU A 17 1.56 8.04 -4.09
CA LEU A 17 1.49 7.41 -5.41
C LEU A 17 0.55 8.23 -6.29
N ALA A 18 1.12 8.92 -7.26
CA ALA A 18 0.37 9.64 -8.28
C ALA A 18 0.12 8.73 -9.48
N LEU A 19 -1.14 8.36 -9.69
CA LEU A 19 -1.60 7.64 -10.87
C LEU A 19 -1.77 8.63 -12.04
N SER A 20 -1.63 8.12 -13.25
CA SER A 20 -1.85 8.88 -14.49
C SER A 20 -2.56 8.03 -15.53
N ARG A 21 -2.87 8.61 -16.70
CA ARG A 21 -3.48 7.85 -17.82
C ARG A 21 -2.55 6.75 -18.32
N GLU A 22 -1.24 7.03 -18.38
CA GLU A 22 -0.22 6.06 -18.79
C GLU A 22 0.12 5.06 -17.68
N HIS A 23 0.00 5.47 -16.41
CA HIS A 23 0.25 4.64 -15.23
C HIS A 23 -0.98 4.59 -14.34
N SER A 24 -1.97 3.80 -14.74
CA SER A 24 -3.29 3.71 -14.09
C SER A 24 -3.39 2.64 -12.99
N ARG A 25 -2.32 1.88 -12.77
CA ARG A 25 -2.25 0.83 -11.75
C ARG A 25 -0.98 0.99 -10.93
N ALA A 26 -1.13 0.97 -9.61
CA ALA A 26 -0.04 0.94 -8.66
C ALA A 26 -0.32 -0.09 -7.59
N SER A 27 0.73 -0.43 -6.83
CA SER A 27 0.68 -1.60 -5.99
C SER A 27 1.44 -1.34 -4.64
N VAL A 28 0.75 -1.44 -3.51
CA VAL A 28 1.05 -1.13 -2.06
C VAL A 28 1.07 -2.32 -1.04
N THR A 29 2.23 -2.69 -0.47
CA THR A 29 2.33 -3.88 0.41
C THR A 29 2.54 -3.43 1.84
N SER A 30 2.11 -4.28 2.80
CA SER A 30 2.63 -4.14 4.14
C SER A 30 4.14 -4.37 4.15
N PRO A 31 4.92 -3.65 4.98
CA PRO A 31 6.35 -3.89 5.11
C PRO A 31 6.62 -5.35 5.45
N GLY A 32 7.55 -5.99 4.74
CA GLY A 32 7.92 -7.39 5.00
C GLY A 32 7.02 -8.45 4.36
N TYR A 33 5.93 -8.08 3.67
CA TYR A 33 5.13 -9.03 2.89
C TYR A 33 6.02 -9.87 1.93
N PRO A 34 5.81 -11.20 1.79
CA PRO A 34 4.68 -12.00 2.29
C PRO A 34 4.77 -12.43 3.75
N SER A 35 5.84 -12.06 4.46
CA SER A 35 5.94 -12.30 5.90
C SER A 35 5.03 -11.35 6.69
N ALA A 36 4.85 -11.63 7.98
CA ALA A 36 4.12 -10.77 8.90
C ALA A 36 4.73 -9.36 8.92
N TYR A 37 3.86 -8.35 8.99
CA TYR A 37 4.30 -6.97 9.16
C TYR A 37 4.98 -6.80 10.53
N PRO A 38 6.04 -5.99 10.64
CA PRO A 38 6.67 -5.75 11.93
C PRO A 38 5.70 -5.10 12.92
N ASN A 39 5.92 -5.29 14.22
CA ASN A 39 5.14 -4.59 15.24
C ASN A 39 5.40 -3.08 15.22
N SER A 40 4.46 -2.31 15.76
CA SER A 40 4.57 -0.85 15.93
C SER A 40 4.79 -0.08 14.63
N GLN A 41 4.16 -0.54 13.54
CA GLN A 41 4.26 0.11 12.23
C GLN A 41 3.17 1.18 12.03
N ARG A 42 3.58 2.33 11.50
CA ARG A 42 2.66 3.40 11.07
C ARG A 42 2.95 3.75 9.61
N CYS A 43 2.16 3.17 8.72
CA CYS A 43 2.26 3.37 7.28
C CYS A 43 1.09 4.19 6.74
N VAL A 44 1.39 5.26 6.02
CA VAL A 44 0.44 6.11 5.32
C VAL A 44 0.77 6.09 3.84
N VAL A 45 -0.15 5.58 3.04
CA VAL A 45 -0.02 5.62 1.58
C VAL A 45 -1.08 6.54 1.01
N GLU A 46 -0.64 7.67 0.48
CA GLU A 46 -1.49 8.65 -0.19
C GLU A 46 -1.59 8.29 -1.67
N LEU A 47 -2.82 8.16 -2.19
CA LEU A 47 -3.07 7.84 -3.59
C LEU A 47 -3.71 9.05 -4.27
N GLN A 48 -3.10 9.49 -5.37
CA GLN A 48 -3.58 10.64 -6.14
C GLN A 48 -3.98 10.18 -7.54
N ALA A 49 -5.18 10.55 -7.99
CA ALA A 49 -5.66 10.28 -9.34
C ALA A 49 -5.80 11.58 -10.14
N PRO A 50 -5.68 11.52 -11.47
CA PRO A 50 -5.89 12.70 -12.30
C PRO A 50 -7.36 13.14 -12.26
N PRO A 51 -7.66 14.43 -12.51
CA PRO A 51 -9.02 14.94 -12.52
C PRO A 51 -9.94 14.15 -13.46
N GLY A 52 -11.15 13.83 -12.99
CA GLY A 52 -12.13 13.05 -13.75
C GLY A 52 -11.94 11.54 -13.66
N PHE A 53 -10.98 11.04 -12.88
CA PHE A 53 -10.78 9.62 -12.62
C PHE A 53 -11.09 9.27 -11.16
N ARG A 54 -11.36 7.98 -10.92
CA ARG A 54 -11.58 7.41 -9.58
C ARG A 54 -10.55 6.32 -9.30
N ILE A 55 -10.17 6.19 -8.04
CA ILE A 55 -9.27 5.12 -7.59
C ILE A 55 -10.11 3.91 -7.22
N GLU A 56 -9.76 2.75 -7.77
CA GLU A 56 -10.33 1.46 -7.39
C GLU A 56 -9.29 0.65 -6.60
N LEU A 57 -9.65 0.21 -5.39
CA LEU A 57 -8.79 -0.61 -4.56
C LEU A 57 -9.21 -2.07 -4.66
N ARG A 58 -8.24 -2.94 -4.93
CA ARG A 58 -8.43 -4.40 -4.94
C ARG A 58 -7.46 -5.05 -3.99
N PHE A 59 -7.99 -5.80 -3.03
CA PHE A 59 -7.22 -6.57 -2.06
C PHE A 59 -7.17 -8.01 -2.54
N SER A 60 -5.99 -8.49 -2.93
CA SER A 60 -5.80 -9.90 -3.27
C SER A 60 -5.49 -10.77 -2.05
N ASP A 61 -4.93 -10.15 -1.01
CA ASP A 61 -4.66 -10.78 0.28
C ASP A 61 -4.79 -9.72 1.37
N PHE A 62 -5.46 -10.07 2.47
CA PHE A 62 -5.70 -9.19 3.61
C PHE A 62 -5.83 -10.02 4.89
N SER A 63 -4.88 -9.81 5.80
CA SER A 63 -4.84 -10.43 7.13
C SER A 63 -4.21 -9.42 8.08
N LEU A 64 -4.83 -9.25 9.25
CA LEU A 64 -4.41 -8.37 10.33
C LEU A 64 -4.51 -9.14 11.66
N GLU A 65 -3.80 -8.64 12.67
CA GLU A 65 -3.94 -9.12 14.05
C GLU A 65 -5.38 -8.98 14.56
N ASP A 66 -5.84 -10.01 15.28
CA ASP A 66 -7.16 -10.00 15.92
C ASP A 66 -7.02 -9.39 17.33
N HIS A 67 -7.77 -8.33 17.59
CA HIS A 67 -7.84 -7.69 18.90
C HIS A 67 -9.25 -7.88 19.45
N PRO A 68 -9.47 -8.87 20.34
CA PRO A 68 -10.76 -9.03 21.00
C PRO A 68 -11.10 -7.76 21.79
N ARG A 69 -12.35 -7.33 21.68
CA ARG A 69 -12.90 -6.20 22.45
C ARG A 69 -13.05 -6.55 23.93
#